data_AF-A0A2N6AN79-F1
#
_entry.id   AF-A0A2N6AN79-F1
#
_cell.length_a   1.000
_cell.length_b   1.000
_cell.length_c   1.000
_cell.angle_alpha   90.00
_cell.angle_beta   90.00
_cell.angle_gamma   90.00
#
_symmetry.space_group_name_H-M   'P 1'
#
loop_
_entity.id
_entity.type
_entity.pdbx_description
1 polymer ?
#
loop_
_entity_poly.entity_id
_entity_poly.type
_entity_poly.pdbx_seq_one_letter_code
_entity_poly.pdbx_strand_id
1 'polypeptide(L)'
;MIIAIASSCVKDETPDPNDKVEVPPEEVSILEPADEKPIEETEPLFRSALTGLPVDEEVLGKRPIAVMLDNHIGARPQSGLSEAEVVFEILAEGNITRYMAILQEADMNSIGPVRSARPYFIDKALEFDALYVHVGGSLAALSDIDDFNMADIDGMNRGQDTFWRVNHKKIPHNMYT
;
A
#
# COMPACT_ATOMS: atom_id res chain seq x y z
N MET A 1 -6.40 -9.79 48.73
CA MET A 1 -6.89 -11.18 48.81
C MET A 1 -6.26 -11.93 47.65
N ILE A 2 -5.43 -12.91 47.99
CA ILE A 2 -4.46 -13.59 47.14
C ILE A 2 -5.19 -14.67 46.33
N ILE A 3 -4.94 -14.78 45.03
CA ILE A 3 -5.23 -16.00 44.26
C ILE A 3 -3.89 -16.45 43.66
N ALA A 4 -3.34 -17.50 44.26
CA ALA A 4 -2.14 -18.18 43.82
C ALA A 4 -2.53 -19.30 42.85
N ILE A 5 -1.85 -19.36 41.70
CA ILE A 5 -2.04 -20.39 40.68
C ILE A 5 -1.03 -21.51 40.99
N ALA A 6 -1.52 -22.69 41.36
CA ALA A 6 -0.69 -23.86 41.61
C ALA A 6 -0.55 -24.68 40.32
N SER A 7 0.70 -24.81 39.85
CA SER A 7 1.13 -25.74 38.81
C SER A 7 1.30 -27.13 39.42
N SER A 8 0.74 -28.17 38.81
CA SER A 8 1.00 -29.57 39.18
C SER A 8 1.38 -30.35 37.93
N CYS A 9 2.57 -30.96 37.98
CA CYS A 9 3.09 -31.89 36.98
C CYS A 9 2.97 -33.34 37.48
N VAL A 10 3.02 -34.24 36.49
CA VAL A 10 3.47 -35.64 36.53
C VAL A 10 2.37 -36.71 36.64
N LYS A 11 2.11 -37.37 35.51
CA LYS A 11 2.62 -38.71 35.23
C LYS A 11 2.71 -38.93 33.72
N ASP A 12 3.93 -39.17 33.22
CA ASP A 12 4.18 -39.74 31.90
C ASP A 12 3.75 -41.20 31.94
N GLU A 13 2.70 -41.55 31.21
CA GLU A 13 2.39 -42.92 30.84
C GLU A 13 2.72 -43.08 29.35
N THR A 14 3.83 -43.76 29.07
CA THR A 14 4.19 -44.18 27.72
C THR A 14 3.15 -45.19 27.22
N PRO A 15 2.51 -44.99 26.04
CA PRO A 15 1.61 -45.99 25.48
C PRO A 15 2.37 -47.21 25.00
N ASP A 16 1.82 -48.39 25.31
CA ASP A 16 2.29 -49.73 24.94
C ASP A 16 2.33 -49.89 23.39
N PRO A 17 3.40 -50.43 22.78
CA PRO A 17 3.53 -50.52 21.33
C PRO A 17 2.59 -51.53 20.63
N ASN A 18 1.70 -52.21 21.35
CA ASN A 18 0.99 -53.37 20.82
C ASN A 18 -0.55 -53.27 20.81
N ASP A 19 -1.13 -52.10 21.01
CA ASP A 19 -2.58 -51.93 20.89
C ASP A 19 -2.99 -51.74 19.42
N LYS A 20 -3.37 -52.85 18.77
CA LYS A 20 -3.92 -52.85 17.41
C LYS A 20 -5.38 -52.41 17.47
N VAL A 21 -5.61 -51.11 17.27
CA VAL A 21 -6.96 -50.60 16.99
C VAL A 21 -7.27 -50.82 15.52
N GLU A 22 -8.09 -51.83 15.24
CA GLU A 22 -8.64 -52.12 13.92
C GLU A 22 -9.72 -51.06 13.59
N VAL A 23 -9.40 -50.12 12.71
CA VAL A 23 -10.34 -49.08 12.25
C VAL A 23 -11.25 -49.69 11.16
N PRO A 24 -12.59 -49.65 11.29
CA PRO A 24 -13.49 -50.09 10.23
C PRO A 24 -13.35 -49.17 9.01
N PRO A 25 -13.44 -49.67 7.77
CA PRO A 25 -13.29 -48.83 6.59
C PRO A 25 -14.47 -47.84 6.51
N GLU A 26 -14.16 -46.55 6.58
CA GLU A 26 -15.11 -45.48 6.24
C GLU A 26 -15.48 -45.61 4.76
N GLU A 27 -16.77 -45.72 4.50
CA GLU A 27 -17.36 -45.80 3.17
C GLU A 27 -17.23 -44.42 2.51
N VAL A 28 -16.30 -44.30 1.57
CA VAL A 28 -16.09 -43.08 0.78
C VAL A 28 -17.28 -42.91 -0.15
N SER A 29 -18.23 -42.05 0.24
CA SER A 29 -19.28 -41.53 -0.64
C SER A 29 -18.61 -40.74 -1.78
N ILE A 30 -18.60 -41.34 -2.96
CA ILE A 30 -18.11 -40.71 -4.18
C ILE A 30 -19.15 -39.65 -4.55
N LEU A 31 -18.85 -38.38 -4.30
CA LEU A 31 -19.65 -37.27 -4.82
C LEU A 31 -19.52 -37.27 -6.34
N GLU A 32 -20.65 -37.45 -7.03
CA GLU A 32 -20.71 -37.27 -8.48
C GLU A 32 -20.28 -35.84 -8.83
N PRO A 33 -19.45 -35.63 -9.87
CA PRO A 33 -19.05 -34.30 -10.28
C PRO A 33 -20.29 -33.56 -10.79
N ALA A 34 -20.62 -32.44 -10.13
CA ALA A 34 -21.60 -31.51 -10.66
C ALA A 34 -21.11 -31.03 -12.03
N ASP A 35 -21.99 -31.06 -13.03
CA ASP A 35 -21.78 -30.45 -14.35
C ASP A 35 -21.54 -28.94 -14.18
N GLU A 36 -20.30 -28.54 -13.92
CA GLU A 36 -19.86 -27.16 -14.01
C GLU A 36 -19.82 -26.79 -15.49
N LYS A 37 -20.86 -26.06 -15.94
CA LYS A 37 -20.80 -25.39 -17.24
C LYS A 37 -19.50 -24.58 -17.30
N PRO A 38 -18.78 -24.60 -18.43
CA PRO A 38 -17.60 -23.76 -18.60
C PRO A 38 -17.97 -22.32 -18.29
N ILE A 39 -17.33 -21.74 -17.27
CA ILE A 39 -17.42 -20.32 -17.00
C ILE A 39 -16.78 -19.65 -18.21
N GLU A 40 -17.59 -19.02 -19.05
CA GLU A 40 -17.10 -18.27 -20.20
C GLU A 40 -16.37 -17.05 -19.65
N GLU A 41 -15.05 -17.16 -19.53
CA GLU A 41 -14.17 -16.11 -19.03
C GLU A 41 -14.17 -14.97 -20.04
N THR A 42 -15.05 -13.99 -19.85
CA THR A 42 -15.13 -12.82 -20.73
C THR A 42 -13.87 -12.00 -20.57
N GLU A 43 -13.09 -11.88 -21.64
CA GLU A 43 -11.92 -11.00 -21.67
C GLU A 43 -12.30 -9.59 -21.18
N PRO A 44 -11.50 -8.99 -20.28
CA PRO A 44 -11.80 -7.68 -19.75
C PRO A 44 -11.77 -6.64 -20.87
N LEU A 45 -12.84 -5.84 -20.94
CA LEU A 45 -13.04 -4.83 -21.99
C LEU A 45 -11.98 -3.72 -21.93
N PHE A 46 -11.41 -3.47 -20.76
CA PHE A 46 -10.53 -2.35 -20.49
C PHE A 46 -9.28 -2.79 -19.72
N ARG A 47 -8.18 -2.08 -19.99
CA ARG A 47 -6.88 -2.29 -19.35
C ARG A 47 -6.29 -0.97 -18.90
N SER A 48 -5.65 -0.97 -17.74
CA SER A 48 -4.93 0.17 -17.20
C SER A 48 -3.80 0.61 -18.13
N ALA A 49 -3.67 1.91 -18.38
CA ALA A 49 -2.56 2.46 -19.15
C ALA A 49 -1.21 2.35 -18.40
N LEU A 50 -1.26 2.25 -17.06
CA LEU A 50 -0.08 2.19 -16.20
C LEU A 50 0.42 0.76 -16.00
N THR A 51 -0.50 -0.19 -15.76
CA THR A 51 -0.14 -1.58 -15.40
C THR A 51 -0.41 -2.60 -16.51
N GLY A 52 -1.29 -2.29 -17.46
CA GLY A 52 -1.80 -3.26 -18.44
C GLY A 52 -2.76 -4.30 -17.87
N LEU A 53 -3.07 -4.23 -16.57
CA LEU A 53 -4.00 -5.12 -15.90
C LEU A 53 -5.46 -4.78 -16.24
N PRO A 54 -6.38 -5.74 -16.15
CA PRO A 54 -7.82 -5.51 -16.28
C PRO A 54 -8.34 -4.47 -15.29
N VAL A 55 -9.16 -3.53 -15.75
CA VAL A 55 -9.77 -2.49 -14.89
C VAL A 55 -11.23 -2.27 -15.24
N ASP A 56 -11.99 -1.75 -14.28
CA ASP A 56 -13.34 -1.26 -14.51
C ASP A 56 -13.34 0.02 -15.36
N GLU A 57 -14.43 0.26 -16.06
CA GLU A 57 -14.61 1.48 -16.88
C GLU A 57 -14.47 2.77 -16.04
N GLU A 58 -14.83 2.72 -14.75
CA GLU A 58 -14.72 3.88 -13.84
C GLU A 58 -13.28 4.34 -13.61
N VAL A 59 -12.30 3.46 -13.77
CA VAL A 59 -10.88 3.81 -13.68
C VAL A 59 -10.46 4.58 -14.93
N LEU A 60 -11.10 4.32 -16.07
CA LEU A 60 -10.78 4.97 -17.33
C LEU A 60 -11.08 6.47 -17.24
N GLY A 61 -10.06 7.28 -17.51
CA GLY A 61 -10.15 8.73 -17.45
C GLY A 61 -9.98 9.33 -16.05
N LYS A 62 -9.79 8.52 -14.99
CA LYS A 62 -9.29 9.06 -13.72
C LYS A 62 -7.88 9.62 -13.94
N ARG A 63 -7.68 10.87 -13.56
CA ARG A 63 -6.36 11.52 -13.57
C ARG A 63 -5.48 10.84 -12.51
N PRO A 64 -4.27 10.37 -12.86
CA PRO A 64 -3.36 9.80 -11.86
C PRO A 64 -3.00 10.82 -10.77
N ILE A 65 -2.67 10.33 -9.59
CA ILE A 65 -2.19 11.12 -8.45
C ILE A 65 -0.75 10.71 -8.18
N ALA A 66 0.15 11.69 -8.09
CA ALA A 66 1.56 11.49 -7.79
C ALA A 66 1.85 11.96 -6.37
N VAL A 67 2.06 11.03 -5.44
CA VAL A 67 2.27 11.34 -4.01
C VAL A 67 3.74 11.20 -3.64
N MET A 68 4.32 12.28 -3.13
CA MET A 68 5.68 12.28 -2.58
C MET A 68 5.75 11.60 -1.23
N LEU A 69 6.66 10.63 -1.08
CA LEU A 69 6.78 9.82 0.14
C LEU A 69 8.20 9.80 0.71
N ASP A 70 8.27 9.83 2.04
CA ASP A 70 9.52 9.71 2.78
C ASP A 70 10.09 8.29 2.67
N ASN A 71 11.41 8.19 2.50
CA ASN A 71 12.13 6.91 2.61
C ASN A 71 13.23 6.93 3.68
N HIS A 72 13.24 7.91 4.59
CA HIS A 72 14.10 7.89 5.76
C HIS A 72 13.79 6.70 6.68
N ILE A 73 14.78 6.20 7.43
CA ILE A 73 14.60 5.05 8.34
C ILE A 73 13.47 5.28 9.37
N GLY A 74 13.32 6.52 9.86
CA GLY A 74 12.25 6.89 10.80
C GLY A 74 10.86 7.00 10.17
N ALA A 75 10.76 6.93 8.84
CA ALA A 75 9.51 6.93 8.10
C ALA A 75 9.04 5.54 7.70
N ARG A 76 9.88 4.52 7.82
CA ARG A 76 9.54 3.14 7.43
C ARG A 76 8.78 2.43 8.56
N PRO A 77 7.81 1.55 8.23
CA PRO A 77 7.26 1.29 6.89
C PRO A 77 6.30 2.39 6.42
N GLN A 78 6.17 2.59 5.11
CA GLN A 78 5.18 3.49 4.49
C GLN A 78 3.77 2.87 4.52
N SER A 79 2.74 3.72 4.51
CA SER A 79 1.34 3.33 4.27
C SER A 79 0.99 3.62 2.81
N GLY A 80 0.20 2.76 2.18
CA GLY A 80 -0.34 2.95 0.83
C GLY A 80 0.64 2.71 -0.33
N LEU A 81 1.93 2.50 -0.05
CA LEU A 81 2.94 2.32 -1.10
C LEU A 81 2.73 1.04 -1.93
N SER A 82 2.13 -0.01 -1.35
CA SER A 82 1.80 -1.26 -2.05
C SER A 82 0.73 -1.11 -3.12
N GLU A 83 -0.10 -0.08 -3.01
CA GLU A 83 -1.23 0.17 -3.93
C GLU A 83 -0.81 1.00 -5.15
N ALA A 84 0.45 1.45 -5.21
CA ALA A 84 0.95 2.26 -6.30
C ALA A 84 1.18 1.44 -7.57
N GLU A 85 0.68 1.90 -8.72
CA GLU A 85 0.94 1.26 -10.01
C GLU A 85 2.37 1.51 -10.47
N VAL A 86 2.93 2.68 -10.15
CA VAL A 86 4.33 3.03 -10.45
C VAL A 86 4.97 3.67 -9.22
N VAL A 87 6.16 3.20 -8.86
CA VAL A 87 6.98 3.80 -7.79
C VAL A 87 8.31 4.26 -8.37
N PHE A 88 8.61 5.55 -8.22
CA PHE A 88 9.94 6.10 -8.46
C PHE A 88 10.71 6.19 -7.16
N GLU A 89 11.95 5.70 -7.14
CA GLU A 89 12.92 5.98 -6.08
C GLU A 89 14.05 6.84 -6.63
N ILE A 90 14.23 8.04 -6.09
CA ILE A 90 15.29 8.97 -6.54
C ILE A 90 16.01 9.55 -5.33
N LEU A 91 17.32 9.72 -5.46
CA LEU A 91 18.16 10.39 -4.47
C LEU A 91 17.64 11.80 -4.18
N ALA A 92 17.51 12.16 -2.90
CA ALA A 92 17.07 13.49 -2.49
C ALA A 92 18.11 14.25 -1.69
N GLU A 93 18.16 14.05 -0.37
CA GLU A 93 19.01 14.85 0.52
C GLU A 93 19.92 13.95 1.33
N GLY A 94 21.18 14.34 1.52
CA GLY A 94 22.07 13.69 2.47
C GLY A 94 22.18 12.17 2.31
N ASN A 95 22.24 11.69 1.06
CA ASN A 95 22.23 10.28 0.69
C ASN A 95 20.96 9.49 1.05
N ILE A 96 19.83 10.17 1.23
CA ILE A 96 18.53 9.56 1.47
C ILE A 96 17.68 9.73 0.20
N THR A 97 17.10 8.63 -0.27
CA THR A 97 16.13 8.63 -1.37
C THR A 97 14.75 9.08 -0.88
N ARG A 98 13.87 9.43 -1.81
CA ARG A 98 12.43 9.53 -1.59
C ARG A 98 11.71 8.63 -2.56
N TYR A 99 10.48 8.28 -2.25
CA TYR A 99 9.59 7.65 -3.21
C TYR A 99 8.62 8.66 -3.79
N MET A 100 8.16 8.41 -5.00
CA MET A 100 6.92 8.99 -5.54
C MET A 100 6.05 7.84 -6.03
N ALA A 101 4.84 7.76 -5.51
CA ALA A 101 3.84 6.79 -5.92
C ALA A 101 2.89 7.43 -6.94
N ILE A 102 2.77 6.83 -8.12
CA ILE A 102 1.70 7.12 -9.07
C ILE A 102 0.53 6.17 -8.76
N LEU A 103 -0.65 6.75 -8.64
CA LEU A 103 -1.89 6.13 -8.17
C LEU A 103 -3.03 6.48 -9.13
N GLN A 104 -3.67 5.51 -9.76
CA GLN A 104 -4.86 5.71 -10.60
C GLN A 104 -6.07 4.92 -10.09
N GLU A 105 -5.82 3.77 -9.47
CA GLU A 105 -6.80 2.78 -9.02
C GLU A 105 -6.90 2.72 -7.48
N ALA A 106 -6.21 3.62 -6.79
CA ALA A 106 -6.09 3.61 -5.34
C ALA A 106 -7.43 3.63 -4.60
N ASP A 107 -7.72 2.54 -3.88
CA ASP A 107 -8.76 2.47 -2.85
C ASP A 107 -8.10 2.29 -1.48
N MET A 108 -7.75 3.42 -0.85
CA MET A 108 -7.08 3.41 0.45
C MET A 108 -7.51 4.57 1.33
N ASN A 109 -7.44 4.36 2.65
CA ASN A 109 -7.78 5.37 3.65
C ASN A 109 -6.62 6.29 4.03
N SER A 110 -5.38 5.93 3.70
CA SER A 110 -4.22 6.72 4.08
C SER A 110 -2.97 6.37 3.28
N ILE A 111 -2.19 7.39 2.91
CA ILE A 111 -0.87 7.25 2.30
C ILE A 111 0.16 8.15 3.01
N GLY A 112 1.38 7.65 3.18
CA GLY A 112 2.44 8.43 3.81
C GLY A 112 3.62 7.62 4.36
N PRO A 113 4.63 8.28 4.96
CA PRO A 113 4.62 9.71 5.26
C PRO A 113 4.86 10.60 4.04
N VAL A 114 4.04 11.64 3.83
CA VAL A 114 4.16 12.58 2.70
C VAL A 114 5.35 13.52 2.88
N ARG A 115 6.07 13.82 1.79
CA ARG A 115 7.29 14.62 1.81
C ARG A 115 7.39 15.70 0.76
N SER A 116 8.47 16.48 0.91
CA SER A 116 8.73 17.66 0.10
C SER A 116 9.06 17.30 -1.35
N ALA A 117 8.54 18.13 -2.24
CA ALA A 117 8.79 18.11 -3.67
C ALA A 117 10.26 18.34 -4.02
N ARG A 118 10.67 17.81 -5.18
CA ARG A 118 11.99 18.02 -5.82
C ARG A 118 11.84 18.07 -7.34
N PRO A 119 12.70 18.83 -8.06
CA PRO A 119 12.54 19.05 -9.50
C PRO A 119 12.43 17.76 -10.32
N TYR A 120 13.30 16.79 -10.06
CA TYR A 120 13.30 15.51 -10.78
C TYR A 120 12.06 14.63 -10.53
N PHE A 121 11.27 14.88 -9.48
CA PHE A 121 9.97 14.22 -9.31
C PHE A 121 8.85 14.96 -10.03
N ILE A 122 9.00 16.28 -10.26
CA ILE A 122 8.05 17.06 -11.06
C ILE A 122 8.06 16.57 -12.50
N ASP A 123 9.24 16.40 -13.08
CA ASP A 123 9.39 15.81 -14.42
C ASP A 123 8.64 14.48 -14.52
N LYS A 124 8.81 13.62 -13.51
CA LYS A 124 8.14 12.31 -13.46
C LYS A 124 6.64 12.41 -13.28
N ALA A 125 6.13 13.33 -12.49
CA ALA A 125 4.68 13.50 -12.36
C ALA A 125 4.04 14.08 -13.64
N LEU A 126 4.75 14.97 -14.34
CA LEU A 126 4.29 15.53 -15.62
C LEU A 126 4.22 14.51 -16.75
N GLU A 127 5.09 13.48 -16.74
CA GLU A 127 5.02 12.35 -17.68
C GLU A 127 3.66 11.63 -17.65
N PHE A 128 2.92 11.71 -16.54
CA PHE A 128 1.60 11.08 -16.36
C PHE A 128 0.44 12.09 -16.31
N ASP A 129 0.70 13.39 -16.50
CA ASP A 129 -0.25 14.47 -16.20
C ASP A 129 -0.92 14.28 -14.81
N ALA A 130 -0.12 13.91 -13.80
CA ALA A 130 -0.66 13.55 -12.50
C ALA A 130 -0.97 14.77 -11.62
N LEU A 131 -1.99 14.67 -10.77
CA LEU A 131 -2.20 15.59 -9.64
C LEU A 131 -1.11 15.37 -8.60
N TYR A 132 -0.29 16.40 -8.33
CA TYR A 132 0.92 16.25 -7.53
C TYR A 132 0.70 16.57 -6.05
N VAL A 133 1.01 15.64 -5.16
CA VAL A 133 0.74 15.76 -3.72
C VAL A 133 2.07 15.75 -2.95
N HIS A 134 2.31 16.80 -2.17
CA HIS A 134 3.56 16.99 -1.44
C HIS A 134 3.36 17.83 -0.17
N VAL A 135 4.42 17.94 0.64
CA VAL A 135 4.46 18.83 1.82
C VAL A 135 5.71 19.68 1.76
N GLY A 136 5.54 20.89 1.23
CA GLY A 136 6.60 21.82 0.88
C GLY A 136 7.46 21.31 -0.28
N GLY A 137 8.57 21.99 -0.55
CA GLY A 137 9.47 21.65 -1.65
C GLY A 137 10.80 22.37 -1.54
N SER A 138 11.78 21.99 -2.36
CA SER A 138 12.92 22.89 -2.61
C SER A 138 12.45 24.11 -3.40
N LEU A 139 13.12 25.25 -3.27
CA LEU A 139 12.75 26.48 -3.99
C LEU A 139 12.61 26.26 -5.50
N ALA A 140 13.53 25.49 -6.11
CA ALA A 140 13.44 25.11 -7.51
C ALA A 140 12.15 24.33 -7.82
N ALA A 141 11.78 23.36 -6.97
CA ALA A 141 10.58 22.54 -7.21
C ALA A 141 9.30 23.37 -7.10
N LEU A 142 9.24 24.29 -6.12
CA LEU A 142 8.10 25.17 -5.97
C LEU A 142 8.00 26.15 -7.15
N SER A 143 9.13 26.67 -7.65
CA SER A 143 9.15 27.46 -8.89
C SER A 143 8.66 26.66 -10.09
N ASP A 144 9.15 25.42 -10.26
CA ASP A 144 8.75 24.55 -11.37
C ASP A 144 7.23 24.25 -11.35
N ILE A 145 6.65 24.02 -10.16
CA ILE A 145 5.20 23.82 -10.00
C ILE A 145 4.42 25.05 -10.51
N ASP A 146 4.85 26.26 -10.10
CA ASP A 146 4.22 27.51 -10.51
C ASP A 146 4.43 27.78 -12.01
N ASP A 147 5.66 27.64 -12.50
CA ASP A 147 6.09 27.93 -13.88
C ASP A 147 5.40 27.00 -14.89
N PHE A 148 5.17 25.73 -14.53
CA PHE A 148 4.46 24.77 -15.35
C PHE A 148 2.95 24.79 -15.15
N ASN A 149 2.43 25.62 -14.25
CA ASN A 149 1.02 25.64 -13.86
C ASN A 149 0.53 24.23 -13.51
N MET A 150 1.36 23.50 -12.75
CA MET A 150 1.12 22.12 -12.38
C MET A 150 -0.05 22.04 -11.39
N ALA A 151 -0.93 21.08 -11.56
CA ALA A 151 -1.97 20.84 -10.56
C ALA A 151 -1.33 20.17 -9.34
N ASP A 152 -1.27 20.88 -8.21
CA ASP A 152 -0.69 20.38 -6.98
C ASP A 152 -1.62 20.51 -5.75
N ILE A 153 -1.27 19.75 -4.72
CA ILE A 153 -1.78 19.89 -3.37
C ILE A 153 -0.57 19.92 -2.41
N ASP A 154 -0.17 21.13 -2.00
CA ASP A 154 0.80 21.32 -0.93
C ASP A 154 0.17 21.26 0.48
N GLY A 155 0.53 20.24 1.25
CA GLY A 155 0.15 20.09 2.65
C GLY A 155 0.68 21.17 3.60
N MET A 156 1.58 22.06 3.16
CA MET A 156 1.94 23.27 3.92
C MET A 156 0.81 24.31 3.93
N ASN A 157 -0.09 24.27 2.95
CA ASN A 157 -1.17 25.23 2.75
C ASN A 157 -2.57 24.63 2.97
N ARG A 158 -2.66 23.37 3.41
CA ARG A 158 -3.93 22.64 3.63
C ARG A 158 -4.16 22.33 5.10
N GLY A 159 -5.43 22.18 5.47
CA GLY A 159 -5.87 21.92 6.83
C GLY A 159 -5.72 20.46 7.26
N GLN A 160 -5.99 20.19 8.54
CA GLN A 160 -5.87 18.85 9.13
C GLN A 160 -6.84 17.82 8.54
N ASP A 161 -7.89 18.28 7.86
CA ASP A 161 -8.88 17.43 7.20
C ASP A 161 -8.34 16.77 5.92
N THR A 162 -7.24 17.28 5.36
CA THR A 162 -6.55 16.70 4.20
C THR A 162 -5.22 16.08 4.61
N PHE A 163 -4.41 16.77 5.42
CA PHE A 163 -3.13 16.24 5.88
C PHE A 163 -3.10 16.18 7.40
N TRP A 164 -2.80 15.01 7.96
CA TRP A 164 -2.74 14.81 9.41
C TRP A 164 -1.42 14.21 9.85
N ARG A 165 -1.13 14.36 11.15
CA ARG A 165 0.06 13.77 11.77
C ARG A 165 -0.30 12.55 12.60
N VAL A 166 0.44 11.46 12.40
CA VAL A 166 0.36 10.27 13.28
C VAL A 166 1.29 10.41 14.48
N ASN A 167 0.93 9.79 15.60
CA ASN A 167 1.67 9.89 16.86
C ASN A 167 2.78 8.85 17.04
N HIS A 168 2.73 7.73 16.31
CA HIS A 168 3.70 6.63 16.42
C HIS A 168 4.99 6.87 15.63
N LYS A 169 5.09 7.97 14.86
CA LYS A 169 6.31 8.42 14.18
C LYS A 169 6.68 9.84 14.60
N LYS A 170 7.98 10.13 14.66
CA LYS A 170 8.48 11.47 15.03
C LYS A 170 8.45 12.42 13.84
N ILE A 171 8.28 13.70 14.14
CA ILE A 171 8.47 14.76 13.15
C ILE A 171 9.90 14.67 12.59
N PRO A 172 10.10 14.80 11.27
CA PRO A 172 9.09 15.15 10.28
C PRO A 172 8.51 13.94 9.49
N HIS A 173 8.73 12.70 9.97
CA HIS A 173 8.37 11.44 9.32
C HIS A 173 6.93 10.95 9.59
N ASN A 174 6.03 11.87 9.92
CA ASN A 174 4.71 11.52 10.46
C ASN A 174 3.53 12.22 9.80
N MET A 175 3.72 12.88 8.65
CA MET A 175 2.63 13.52 7.90
C MET A 175 1.97 12.53 6.94
N TYR A 176 0.65 12.45 6.91
CA TYR A 176 -0.15 11.52 6.09
C TYR A 176 -1.28 12.28 5.41
N THR A 177 -1.87 11.69 4.37
CA THR A 177 -3.05 12.18 3.64
C THR A 177 -3.94 11.03 3.19
#